data_AF-A0AAV6M0Q5-F1
#
_entry.id   AF-A0AAV6M0Q5-F1
#
_cell.length_a   1.000
_cell.length_b   1.000
_cell.length_c   1.000
_cell.angle_alpha   90.00
_cell.angle_beta   90.00
_cell.angle_gamma   90.00
#
_symmetry.space_group_name_H-M   'P 1'
#
loop_
_entity.id
_entity.type
_entity.pdbx_description
1 polymer ?
#
loop_
_entity_poly.entity_id
_entity_poly.type
_entity_poly.pdbx_seq_one_letter_code
_entity_poly.pdbx_strand_id
1 'polypeptide(L)'
;MLADIDVSYYQEKQKSDSIRPKIFEYIDHPTDGKDIENMDHEETPLLLAAARGILEVVERIVEAHPEAVDYVTTQDRNILHVIIAHRQLKIFEWFKTRELLVHRLAKRIDVLGYTILHHVGITQFLHESTHGPAIQLQHELEWFDRIRKVLPVLYTMHYSNNKWRPRELFNKTHKDLLDKGKEWVKKTSESCSAVAVLMASVTFAAAFTVPGGLNSKTGSPVLLSNPTYMLFTGLDITSLISSLSSLILFLLILTSPFEMDTFRQQLPVQLSFGFNLLFLSVASTMIAFTMAVVLTMKATNMVWVEWLLYMVTLVPIIIFMVMKLPLLLELERNVQNSLQFLWKLLPRGFLAIFFEIPSKFLSNKST
;
A
#
# COMPACT_ATOMS: atom_id res chain seq x y z
N MET A 1 -43.88 50.73 37.74
CA MET A 1 -44.01 50.25 36.34
C MET A 1 -42.80 50.79 35.59
N LEU A 2 -42.06 49.91 34.89
CA LEU A 2 -40.69 50.07 34.33
C LEU A 2 -39.57 49.86 35.36
N ALA A 3 -38.57 48.98 35.21
CA ALA A 3 -38.27 47.96 34.22
C ALA A 3 -37.27 46.98 34.87
N ASP A 4 -37.63 45.70 35.01
CA ASP A 4 -36.65 44.63 35.27
C ASP A 4 -35.98 44.32 33.93
N ILE A 5 -34.84 44.97 33.71
CA ILE A 5 -33.97 44.70 32.57
C ILE A 5 -33.27 43.38 32.87
N ASP A 6 -33.60 42.37 32.08
CA ASP A 6 -33.16 40.99 32.18
C ASP A 6 -31.63 40.88 32.13
N VAL A 7 -31.01 40.74 33.30
CA VAL A 7 -29.56 40.61 33.49
C VAL A 7 -29.02 39.34 32.80
N SER A 8 -29.88 38.34 32.52
CA SER A 8 -29.51 37.12 31.80
C SER A 8 -29.09 37.40 30.35
N TYR A 9 -29.77 38.35 29.68
CA TYR A 9 -29.47 38.74 28.30
C TYR A 9 -28.07 39.38 28.17
N TYR A 10 -27.66 40.17 29.17
CA TYR A 10 -26.35 40.82 29.17
C TYR A 10 -25.21 39.85 29.49
N GLN A 11 -25.45 38.84 30.35
CA GLN A 11 -24.46 37.79 30.63
C GLN A 11 -24.26 36.85 29.43
N GLU A 12 -25.32 36.52 28.70
CA GLU A 12 -25.25 35.69 27.49
C GLU A 12 -24.54 36.42 26.33
N LYS A 13 -24.78 37.73 26.21
CA LYS A 13 -24.11 38.60 25.22
C LYS A 13 -22.63 38.82 25.55
N GLN A 14 -22.26 38.98 26.82
CA GLN A 14 -20.86 39.04 27.25
C GLN A 14 -20.13 37.70 27.06
N LYS A 15 -20.80 36.55 27.22
CA LYS A 15 -20.23 35.23 26.94
C LYS A 15 -20.03 35.01 25.43
N SER A 16 -21.00 35.42 24.60
CA SER A 16 -20.89 35.48 23.13
C SER A 16 -19.73 36.40 22.67
N ASP A 17 -19.61 37.58 23.26
CA ASP A 17 -18.62 38.59 22.86
C ASP A 17 -17.22 38.34 23.46
N SER A 18 -17.10 37.49 24.50
CA SER A 18 -15.82 36.97 25.00
C SER A 18 -15.29 35.79 24.18
N ILE A 19 -16.16 35.03 23.52
CA ILE A 19 -15.79 33.89 22.65
C ILE A 19 -15.42 34.40 21.25
N ARG A 20 -16.05 35.49 20.80
CA ARG A 20 -15.84 36.11 19.47
C ARG A 20 -14.38 36.55 19.17
N PRO A 21 -13.62 37.18 20.09
CA PRO A 21 -12.23 37.55 19.82
C PRO A 21 -11.27 36.36 19.81
N LYS A 22 -11.56 35.25 20.53
CA LYS A 22 -10.74 34.03 20.48
C LYS A 22 -10.96 33.19 19.22
N ILE A 23 -12.14 33.29 18.60
CA ILE A 23 -12.44 32.65 17.31
C ILE A 23 -11.75 33.37 16.15
N PHE A 24 -11.53 34.69 16.24
CA PHE A 24 -10.93 35.46 15.14
C PHE A 24 -9.40 35.38 15.08
N GLU A 25 -8.73 35.18 16.22
CA GLU A 25 -7.28 34.91 16.27
C GLU A 25 -6.93 33.50 15.70
N TYR A 26 -7.94 32.64 15.50
CA TYR A 26 -7.85 31.28 14.95
C TYR A 26 -7.94 31.22 13.41
N ILE A 27 -8.23 32.35 12.73
CA ILE A 27 -8.55 32.38 11.29
C ILE A 27 -7.32 32.63 10.39
N ASP A 28 -6.24 33.21 10.92
CA ASP A 28 -5.05 33.57 10.14
C ASP A 28 -3.89 32.56 10.21
N HIS A 29 -4.00 31.52 11.03
CA HIS A 29 -3.02 30.45 11.09
C HIS A 29 -3.63 29.12 10.61
N PRO A 30 -2.99 28.40 9.67
CA PRO A 30 -3.40 27.04 9.35
C PRO A 30 -3.15 26.23 10.63
N THR A 31 -4.24 25.87 11.31
CA THR A 31 -4.16 25.20 12.60
C THR A 31 -3.38 23.90 12.44
N ASP A 32 -2.25 23.82 13.15
CA ASP A 32 -1.63 22.57 13.51
C ASP A 32 -2.73 21.74 14.19
N GLY A 33 -2.92 20.48 13.80
CA GLY A 33 -4.03 19.63 14.25
C GLY A 33 -4.06 19.35 15.78
N LYS A 34 -3.24 20.06 16.56
CA LYS A 34 -3.17 19.98 18.03
C LYS A 34 -4.35 20.65 18.75
N ASP A 35 -5.03 21.61 18.14
CA ASP A 35 -6.06 22.39 18.84
C ASP A 35 -7.46 21.74 18.85
N ILE A 36 -7.65 20.62 18.15
CA ILE A 36 -8.91 19.84 18.20
C ILE A 36 -8.96 18.96 19.46
N GLU A 37 -7.83 18.76 20.15
CA GLU A 37 -7.69 17.82 21.27
C GLU A 37 -8.45 18.25 22.55
N ASN A 38 -8.78 19.53 22.71
CA ASN A 38 -9.26 20.07 24.00
C ASN A 38 -10.79 20.27 24.13
N MET A 39 -11.62 19.67 23.26
CA MET A 39 -13.08 19.86 23.32
C MET A 39 -13.95 18.59 23.30
N ASP A 40 -13.36 17.40 23.23
CA ASP A 40 -14.09 16.11 23.21
C ASP A 40 -14.10 15.41 24.60
N HIS A 41 -14.07 16.16 25.72
CA HIS A 41 -14.08 15.61 27.10
C HIS A 41 -15.42 14.97 27.54
N GLU A 42 -16.37 14.80 26.64
CA GLU A 42 -17.67 14.14 26.88
C GLU A 42 -17.95 13.06 25.82
N GLU A 43 -16.94 12.25 25.47
CA GLU A 43 -17.14 11.09 24.60
C GLU A 43 -17.92 10.00 25.35
N THR A 44 -19.11 9.67 24.85
CA THR A 44 -19.86 8.51 25.33
C THR A 44 -18.98 7.25 25.26
N PRO A 45 -19.22 6.22 26.08
CA PRO A 45 -18.44 4.97 26.05
C PRO A 45 -18.35 4.36 24.65
N LEU A 46 -19.39 4.55 23.83
CA LEU A 46 -19.43 4.12 22.44
C LEU A 46 -18.44 4.88 21.54
N LEU A 47 -18.43 6.22 21.63
CA LEU A 47 -17.54 7.06 20.81
C LEU A 47 -16.07 6.86 21.21
N LEU A 48 -15.81 6.72 22.51
CA LEU A 48 -14.46 6.45 23.02
C LEU A 48 -13.96 5.08 22.53
N ALA A 49 -14.79 4.03 22.62
CA ALA A 49 -14.45 2.71 22.09
C ALA A 49 -14.20 2.75 20.58
N ALA A 50 -14.99 3.52 19.85
CA ALA A 50 -14.83 3.73 18.41
C ALA A 50 -13.51 4.45 18.10
N ALA A 51 -13.17 5.55 18.79
CA ALA A 51 -11.92 6.30 18.62
C ALA A 51 -10.68 5.42 18.90
N ARG A 52 -10.76 4.55 19.90
CA ARG A 52 -9.69 3.62 20.29
C ARG A 52 -9.61 2.35 19.45
N GLY A 53 -10.57 2.09 18.56
CA GLY A 53 -10.54 0.93 17.67
C GLY A 53 -10.95 -0.40 18.32
N ILE A 54 -11.69 -0.36 19.44
CA ILE A 54 -12.11 -1.55 20.19
C ILE A 54 -13.45 -2.05 19.64
N LEU A 55 -13.41 -2.85 18.56
CA LEU A 55 -14.60 -3.32 17.84
C LEU A 55 -15.56 -4.08 18.76
N GLU A 56 -15.04 -4.94 19.64
CA GLU A 56 -15.84 -5.82 20.51
C GLU A 56 -16.72 -5.03 21.47
N VAL A 57 -16.24 -3.88 21.95
CA VAL A 57 -17.00 -2.99 22.82
C VAL A 57 -18.05 -2.22 22.03
N VAL A 58 -17.70 -1.75 20.82
CA VAL A 58 -18.65 -1.09 19.92
C VAL A 58 -19.81 -2.03 19.57
N GLU A 59 -19.52 -3.27 19.20
CA GLU A 59 -20.53 -4.29 18.88
C GLU A 59 -21.50 -4.49 20.04
N ARG A 60 -20.98 -4.77 21.24
CA ARG A 60 -21.82 -5.02 22.41
C ARG A 60 -22.69 -3.84 22.79
N ILE A 61 -22.17 -2.61 22.71
CA ILE A 61 -22.94 -1.41 23.06
C ILE A 61 -24.07 -1.19 22.05
N VAL A 62 -23.80 -1.31 20.74
CA VAL A 62 -24.81 -1.10 19.70
C VAL A 62 -25.87 -2.20 19.71
N GLU A 63 -25.52 -3.43 20.06
CA GLU A 63 -26.47 -4.54 20.20
C GLU A 63 -27.36 -4.39 21.44
N ALA A 64 -26.79 -3.99 22.57
CA ALA A 64 -27.54 -3.77 23.81
C ALA A 64 -28.41 -2.51 23.75
N HIS A 65 -27.89 -1.43 23.17
CA HIS A 65 -28.54 -0.12 23.08
C HIS A 65 -28.36 0.50 21.69
N PRO A 66 -29.20 0.11 20.70
CA PRO A 66 -29.10 0.63 19.33
C PRO A 66 -29.23 2.16 19.22
N GLU A 67 -29.99 2.78 20.13
CA GLU A 67 -30.17 4.23 20.21
C GLU A 67 -28.87 4.98 20.54
N ALA A 68 -27.89 4.29 21.13
CA ALA A 68 -26.61 4.91 21.49
C ALA A 68 -25.83 5.45 20.28
N VAL A 69 -26.13 4.93 19.08
CA VAL A 69 -25.51 5.35 17.82
C VAL A 69 -25.86 6.79 17.43
N ASP A 70 -26.99 7.31 17.92
CA ASP A 70 -27.45 8.66 17.59
C ASP A 70 -26.85 9.76 18.50
N TYR A 71 -26.11 9.37 19.55
CA TYR A 71 -25.34 10.30 20.36
C TYR A 71 -24.22 10.96 19.54
N VAL A 72 -23.96 12.22 19.86
CA VAL A 72 -22.93 13.03 19.23
C VAL A 72 -22.07 13.72 20.28
N THR A 73 -20.86 14.10 19.86
CA THR A 73 -20.01 14.96 20.68
C THR A 73 -20.54 16.39 20.72
N THR A 74 -19.91 17.23 21.55
CA THR A 74 -20.15 18.68 21.64
C THR A 74 -20.02 19.41 20.31
N GLN A 75 -19.30 18.83 19.34
CA GLN A 75 -19.10 19.37 18.00
C GLN A 75 -20.08 18.80 16.96
N ASP A 76 -21.16 18.14 17.39
CA ASP A 76 -22.14 17.46 16.53
C ASP A 76 -21.56 16.30 15.70
N ARG A 77 -20.43 15.74 16.15
CA ARG A 77 -19.79 14.59 15.50
C ARG A 77 -20.46 13.30 15.95
N ASN A 78 -21.02 12.56 15.00
CA ASN A 78 -21.48 11.19 15.24
C ASN A 78 -20.33 10.17 15.17
N ILE A 79 -20.65 8.91 15.46
CA ILE A 79 -19.70 7.80 15.43
C ILE A 79 -18.96 7.63 14.10
N LEU A 80 -19.57 7.94 12.95
CA LEU A 80 -18.88 7.84 11.66
C LEU A 80 -17.78 8.88 11.52
N HIS A 81 -18.00 10.12 11.97
CA HIS A 81 -16.97 11.15 11.98
C HIS A 81 -15.76 10.69 12.79
N VAL A 82 -16.00 10.15 14.00
CA VAL A 82 -14.96 9.65 14.91
C VAL A 82 -14.18 8.47 14.28
N ILE A 83 -14.87 7.43 13.80
CA ILE A 83 -14.24 6.27 13.17
C ILE A 83 -13.34 6.69 11.99
N ILE A 84 -13.81 7.66 11.19
CA ILE A 84 -13.11 8.14 9.99
C ILE A 84 -11.88 8.96 10.36
N ALA A 85 -12.03 9.91 11.28
CA ALA A 85 -10.92 10.73 11.75
C ALA A 85 -9.81 9.84 12.35
N HIS A 86 -10.16 8.79 13.10
CA HIS A 86 -9.21 7.89 13.74
C HIS A 86 -8.74 6.70 12.88
N ARG A 87 -9.10 6.64 11.58
CA ARG A 87 -8.69 5.56 10.64
C ARG A 87 -9.08 4.14 11.08
N GLN A 88 -10.24 4.00 11.73
CA GLN A 88 -10.66 2.73 12.33
C GLN A 88 -11.36 1.80 11.31
N LEU A 89 -10.57 1.25 10.38
CA LEU A 89 -11.04 0.46 9.23
C LEU A 89 -11.93 -0.72 9.61
N LYS A 90 -11.58 -1.47 10.66
CA LYS A 90 -12.35 -2.65 11.10
C LYS A 90 -13.77 -2.28 11.52
N ILE A 91 -13.89 -1.22 12.31
CA ILE A 91 -15.18 -0.72 12.79
C ILE A 91 -15.98 -0.12 11.62
N PHE A 92 -15.33 0.61 10.72
CA PHE A 92 -15.98 1.12 9.52
C PHE A 92 -16.59 0.03 8.64
N GLU A 93 -15.85 -1.05 8.36
CA GLU A 93 -16.37 -2.18 7.58
C GLU A 93 -17.54 -2.88 8.29
N TRP A 94 -17.52 -2.96 9.62
CA TRP A 94 -18.64 -3.48 10.39
C TRP A 94 -19.89 -2.58 10.31
N PHE A 95 -19.74 -1.26 10.35
CA PHE A 95 -20.86 -0.35 10.12
C PHE A 95 -21.38 -0.43 8.69
N LYS A 96 -20.49 -0.61 7.71
CA LYS A 96 -20.84 -0.68 6.29
C LYS A 96 -21.77 -1.85 5.96
N THR A 97 -21.77 -2.94 6.73
CA THR A 97 -22.77 -4.03 6.56
C THR A 97 -24.19 -3.60 6.94
N ARG A 98 -24.35 -2.45 7.61
CA ARG A 98 -25.62 -1.87 8.06
C ARG A 98 -25.94 -0.62 7.24
N GLU A 99 -26.27 -0.82 5.96
CA GLU A 99 -26.41 0.25 4.95
C GLU A 99 -27.35 1.38 5.37
N LEU A 100 -28.52 1.06 5.94
CA LEU A 100 -29.51 2.06 6.36
C LEU A 100 -28.98 2.99 7.46
N LEU A 101 -28.27 2.42 8.43
CA LEU A 101 -27.68 3.15 9.54
C LEU A 101 -26.59 4.08 9.01
N VAL A 102 -25.69 3.57 8.16
CA VAL A 102 -24.62 4.38 7.55
C VAL A 102 -25.21 5.50 6.68
N HIS A 103 -26.23 5.23 5.88
CA HIS A 103 -26.88 6.23 5.05
C HIS A 103 -27.51 7.36 5.88
N ARG A 104 -28.07 7.05 7.06
CA ARG A 104 -28.61 8.04 7.99
C ARG A 104 -27.51 8.88 8.63
N LEU A 105 -26.48 8.24 9.16
CA LEU A 105 -25.39 8.92 9.85
C LEU A 105 -24.49 9.75 8.91
N ALA A 106 -24.26 9.28 7.68
CA ALA A 106 -23.39 9.95 6.72
C ALA A 106 -23.92 11.32 6.24
N LYS A 107 -25.21 11.61 6.45
CA LYS A 107 -25.84 12.89 6.10
C LYS A 107 -25.61 14.00 7.12
N ARG A 108 -25.17 13.66 8.33
CA ARG A 108 -24.93 14.65 9.39
C ARG A 108 -23.68 15.45 9.06
N ILE A 109 -23.70 16.72 9.43
CA ILE A 109 -22.64 17.69 9.21
C ILE A 109 -22.31 18.27 10.58
N ASP A 110 -21.03 18.33 10.92
CA ASP A 110 -20.59 18.82 12.22
C ASP A 110 -20.70 20.36 12.35
N VAL A 111 -20.40 20.91 13.52
CA VAL A 111 -20.48 22.36 13.79
C VAL A 111 -19.60 23.21 12.86
N LEU A 112 -18.53 22.63 12.30
CA LEU A 112 -17.62 23.30 11.37
C LEU A 112 -18.07 23.22 9.90
N GLY A 113 -19.21 22.58 9.63
CA GLY A 113 -19.67 22.31 8.28
C GLY A 113 -18.95 21.11 7.64
N TYR A 114 -18.29 20.26 8.43
CA TYR A 114 -17.59 19.10 7.89
C TYR A 114 -18.53 17.91 7.76
N THR A 115 -18.54 17.37 6.54
CA THR A 115 -19.08 16.04 6.26
C THR A 115 -18.09 14.96 6.72
N ILE A 116 -18.55 13.71 6.79
CA ILE A 116 -17.63 12.59 7.08
C ILE A 116 -16.44 12.49 6.10
N LEU A 117 -16.54 13.05 4.88
CA LEU A 117 -15.41 13.07 3.93
C LEU A 117 -14.35 14.13 4.29
N HIS A 118 -14.77 15.26 4.87
CA HIS A 118 -13.83 16.26 5.38
C HIS A 118 -13.00 15.71 6.55
N HIS A 119 -13.58 14.83 7.36
CA HIS A 119 -12.90 14.16 8.47
C HIS A 119 -11.73 13.27 8.04
N VAL A 120 -11.69 12.82 6.78
CA VAL A 120 -10.50 12.15 6.22
C VAL A 120 -9.32 13.13 6.13
N GLY A 121 -9.57 14.41 5.92
CA GLY A 121 -8.53 15.44 5.92
C GLY A 121 -7.90 15.70 7.29
N ILE A 122 -8.49 15.19 8.39
CA ILE A 122 -7.94 15.36 9.73
C ILE A 122 -6.77 14.41 9.92
N THR A 123 -5.57 14.96 10.02
CA THR A 123 -4.30 14.21 10.14
C THR A 123 -3.81 14.02 11.57
N GLN A 124 -4.44 14.65 12.56
CA GLN A 124 -3.98 14.63 13.96
C GLN A 124 -3.94 13.23 14.60
N PHE A 125 -4.81 12.33 14.15
CA PHE A 125 -4.87 10.95 14.64
C PHE A 125 -4.03 9.99 13.80
N LEU A 126 -3.39 10.50 12.74
CA LEU A 126 -2.57 9.71 11.86
C LEU A 126 -1.26 9.34 12.58
N HIS A 127 -1.08 8.06 12.85
CA HIS A 127 0.18 7.57 13.41
C HIS A 127 1.25 7.53 12.31
N GLU A 128 2.51 7.82 12.66
CA GLU A 128 3.63 7.62 11.74
C GLU A 128 3.69 6.16 11.31
N SER A 129 3.62 5.91 10.00
CA SER A 129 3.60 4.54 9.49
C SER A 129 5.01 3.94 9.47
N THR A 130 5.11 2.64 9.76
CA THR A 130 6.36 1.88 9.62
C THR A 130 6.76 1.67 8.15
N HIS A 131 5.81 1.81 7.22
CA HIS A 131 5.98 1.46 5.79
C HIS A 131 6.47 2.60 4.90
N GLY A 132 6.79 3.77 5.47
CA GLY A 132 7.32 4.92 4.74
C GLY A 132 6.24 5.87 4.20
N PRO A 133 6.57 7.15 3.99
CA PRO A 133 5.59 8.22 3.77
C PRO A 133 4.78 8.07 2.48
N ALA A 134 5.36 7.49 1.42
CA ALA A 134 4.66 7.27 0.16
C ALA A 134 3.56 6.19 0.29
N ILE A 135 3.82 5.11 1.03
CA ILE A 135 2.83 4.06 1.30
C ILE A 135 1.74 4.60 2.22
N GLN A 136 2.11 5.41 3.21
CA GLN A 136 1.14 6.09 4.07
C GLN A 136 0.17 6.97 3.26
N LEU A 137 0.70 7.80 2.36
CA LEU A 137 -0.12 8.63 1.49
C LEU A 137 -1.05 7.79 0.61
N GLN A 138 -0.58 6.66 0.10
CA GLN A 138 -1.41 5.74 -0.68
C GLN A 138 -2.59 5.22 0.15
N HIS A 139 -2.36 4.75 1.37
CA HIS A 139 -3.43 4.31 2.27
C HIS A 139 -4.43 5.42 2.57
N GLU A 140 -3.96 6.66 2.74
CA GLU A 140 -4.82 7.82 2.96
C GLU A 140 -5.69 8.14 1.73
N LEU A 141 -5.15 8.04 0.52
CA LEU A 141 -5.90 8.21 -0.73
C LEU A 141 -6.93 7.09 -0.91
N GLU A 142 -6.57 5.84 -0.60
CA GLU A 142 -7.49 4.71 -0.61
C GLU A 142 -8.60 4.85 0.44
N TRP A 143 -8.27 5.37 1.62
CA TRP A 143 -9.22 5.67 2.68
C TRP A 143 -10.21 6.73 2.23
N PHE A 144 -9.73 7.86 1.70
CA PHE A 144 -10.55 8.93 1.14
C PHE A 144 -11.54 8.38 0.10
N ASP A 145 -11.08 7.53 -0.81
CA ASP A 145 -11.92 6.95 -1.83
C ASP A 145 -12.93 5.93 -1.33
N ARG A 146 -12.57 5.16 -0.29
CA ARG A 146 -13.50 4.24 0.37
C ARG A 146 -14.65 5.01 1.01
N ILE A 147 -14.35 6.10 1.71
CA ILE A 147 -15.36 6.94 2.35
C ILE A 147 -16.22 7.66 1.29
N ARG A 148 -15.59 8.20 0.24
CA ARG A 148 -16.29 8.86 -0.87
C ARG A 148 -17.37 7.98 -1.52
N LYS A 149 -17.13 6.67 -1.65
CA LYS A 149 -18.08 5.71 -2.25
C LYS A 149 -19.35 5.49 -1.40
N VAL A 150 -19.28 5.76 -0.10
CA VAL A 150 -20.41 5.58 0.83
C VAL A 150 -21.30 6.82 0.89
N LEU A 151 -20.77 7.99 0.54
CA LEU A 151 -21.51 9.25 0.55
C LEU A 151 -22.37 9.46 -0.70
N PRO A 152 -23.56 10.04 -0.56
CA PRO A 152 -24.29 10.60 -1.70
C PRO A 152 -23.46 11.70 -2.38
N VAL A 153 -23.54 11.78 -3.72
CA VAL A 153 -22.71 12.68 -4.55
C VAL A 153 -22.76 14.14 -4.09
N LEU A 154 -23.92 14.64 -3.65
CA LEU A 154 -24.09 16.02 -3.17
C LEU A 154 -23.14 16.38 -2.02
N TYR A 155 -22.86 15.43 -1.12
CA TYR A 155 -21.99 15.66 0.05
C TYR A 155 -20.51 15.58 -0.28
N THR A 156 -20.14 15.05 -1.46
CA THR A 156 -18.74 15.02 -1.91
C THR A 156 -18.22 16.39 -2.35
N MET A 157 -19.14 17.29 -2.73
CA MET A 157 -18.85 18.67 -3.16
C MET A 157 -19.29 19.72 -2.13
N HIS A 158 -19.72 19.29 -0.94
CA HIS A 158 -20.18 20.19 0.11
C HIS A 158 -19.06 21.13 0.55
N TYR A 159 -19.40 22.40 0.77
CA TYR A 159 -18.47 23.40 1.29
C TYR A 159 -18.63 23.48 2.80
N SER A 160 -17.51 23.36 3.51
CA SER A 160 -17.46 23.67 4.95
C SER A 160 -17.71 25.15 5.25
N ASN A 161 -17.87 25.51 6.52
CA ASN A 161 -18.05 26.90 6.95
C ASN A 161 -16.87 27.78 6.51
N ASN A 162 -15.68 27.19 6.41
CA ASN A 162 -14.45 27.82 5.92
C ASN A 162 -14.29 27.76 4.39
N LYS A 163 -15.35 27.41 3.65
CA LYS A 163 -15.40 27.31 2.18
C LYS A 163 -14.41 26.34 1.55
N TRP A 164 -14.01 25.30 2.28
CA TRP A 164 -13.21 24.20 1.72
C TRP A 164 -14.12 23.06 1.26
N ARG A 165 -13.81 22.47 0.10
CA ARG A 165 -14.33 21.15 -0.29
C ARG A 165 -13.53 20.03 0.39
N PRO A 166 -14.09 18.81 0.55
CA PRO A 166 -13.38 17.71 1.20
C PRO A 166 -12.04 17.38 0.54
N ARG A 167 -12.00 17.38 -0.81
CA ARG A 167 -10.77 17.09 -1.55
C ARG A 167 -9.71 18.18 -1.42
N GLU A 168 -10.13 19.44 -1.34
CA GLU A 168 -9.20 20.56 -1.17
C GLU A 168 -8.60 20.55 0.25
N LEU A 169 -9.43 20.30 1.26
CA LEU A 169 -8.98 20.13 2.64
C LEU A 169 -7.99 18.96 2.74
N PHE A 170 -8.31 17.82 2.14
CA PHE A 170 -7.41 16.66 2.10
C PHE A 170 -6.07 16.99 1.44
N ASN A 171 -6.08 17.60 0.26
CA ASN A 171 -4.84 17.97 -0.45
C ASN A 171 -3.97 18.94 0.36
N LYS A 172 -4.59 19.89 1.07
CA LYS A 172 -3.88 20.89 1.88
C LYS A 172 -3.26 20.27 3.14
N THR A 173 -4.03 19.45 3.86
CA THR A 173 -3.60 18.79 5.11
C THR A 173 -2.53 17.72 4.87
N HIS A 174 -2.62 17.00 3.75
CA HIS A 174 -1.66 15.94 3.38
C HIS A 174 -0.49 16.44 2.52
N LYS A 175 -0.30 17.77 2.40
CA LYS A 175 0.78 18.34 1.59
C LYS A 175 2.17 17.96 2.10
N ASP A 176 2.40 18.04 3.41
CA ASP A 176 3.68 17.64 4.02
C ASP A 176 3.97 16.15 3.78
N LEU A 177 2.94 15.30 3.96
CA LEU A 177 3.05 13.86 3.69
C LEU A 177 3.35 13.58 2.20
N LEU A 178 2.73 14.34 1.30
CA LEU A 178 3.02 14.27 -0.14
C LEU A 178 4.46 14.65 -0.43
N ASP A 179 4.98 15.73 0.14
CA ASP A 179 6.35 16.17 -0.11
C ASP A 179 7.37 15.19 0.46
N LYS A 180 7.13 14.64 1.66
CA LYS A 180 7.91 13.51 2.21
C LYS A 180 7.84 12.26 1.34
N GLY A 181 6.66 11.95 0.80
CA GLY A 181 6.43 10.85 -0.13
C GLY A 181 7.22 11.01 -1.43
N LYS A 182 7.25 12.22 -2.00
CA LYS A 182 8.06 12.56 -3.19
C LYS A 182 9.53 12.35 -2.95
N GLU A 183 10.05 12.88 -1.84
CA GLU A 183 11.45 12.73 -1.47
C GLU A 183 11.82 11.25 -1.29
N TRP A 184 10.97 10.50 -0.59
CA TRP A 184 11.18 9.06 -0.38
C TRP A 184 11.24 8.29 -1.70
N VAL A 185 10.30 8.53 -2.63
CA VAL A 185 10.28 7.83 -3.92
C VAL A 185 11.48 8.23 -4.78
N LYS A 186 11.86 9.52 -4.78
CA LYS A 186 13.03 10.00 -5.52
C LYS A 186 14.31 9.34 -5.02
N LYS A 187 14.58 9.41 -3.71
CA LYS A 187 15.78 8.83 -3.09
C LYS A 187 15.86 7.31 -3.27
N THR A 188 14.71 6.63 -3.17
CA THR A 188 14.62 5.19 -3.39
C THR A 188 14.91 4.84 -4.85
N SER A 189 14.31 5.55 -5.80
CA SER A 189 14.50 5.30 -7.24
C SER A 189 15.94 5.59 -7.69
N GLU A 190 16.58 6.64 -7.17
CA GLU A 190 18.00 6.94 -7.39
C GLU A 190 18.90 5.80 -6.88
N SER A 191 18.68 5.36 -5.64
CA SER A 191 19.45 4.28 -5.01
C SER A 191 19.28 2.96 -5.79
N CYS A 192 18.05 2.63 -6.18
CA CYS A 192 17.78 1.40 -6.95
C CYS A 192 18.30 1.47 -8.38
N SER A 193 18.28 2.65 -9.02
CA SER A 193 18.90 2.88 -10.32
C SER A 193 20.41 2.61 -10.27
N ALA A 194 21.09 3.08 -9.22
CA ALA A 194 22.52 2.81 -9.03
C ALA A 194 22.79 1.30 -8.90
N VAL A 195 21.99 0.57 -8.10
CA VAL A 195 22.09 -0.90 -8.00
C VAL A 195 21.83 -1.58 -9.34
N ALA A 196 20.83 -1.13 -10.10
CA ALA A 196 20.51 -1.69 -11.42
C ALA A 196 21.67 -1.52 -12.42
N VAL A 197 22.30 -0.35 -12.43
CA VAL A 197 23.49 -0.08 -13.27
C VAL A 197 24.67 -0.95 -12.84
N LEU A 198 24.91 -1.10 -11.53
CA LEU A 198 25.96 -1.96 -11.00
C LEU A 198 25.76 -3.42 -11.42
N MET A 199 24.54 -3.95 -11.27
CA MET A 199 24.22 -5.33 -11.66
C MET A 199 24.35 -5.52 -13.18
N ALA A 200 23.85 -4.58 -13.99
CA ALA A 200 24.02 -4.63 -15.44
C ALA A 200 25.50 -4.63 -15.84
N SER A 201 26.32 -3.84 -15.16
CA SER A 201 27.78 -3.75 -15.41
C SER A 201 28.50 -5.06 -15.06
N VAL A 202 28.15 -5.68 -13.93
CA VAL A 202 28.71 -6.97 -13.51
C VAL A 202 28.36 -8.07 -14.51
N THR A 203 27.09 -8.17 -14.93
CA THR A 203 26.66 -9.15 -15.94
C THR A 203 27.29 -8.91 -17.29
N PHE A 204 27.36 -7.65 -17.72
CA PHE A 204 27.99 -7.30 -18.99
C PHE A 204 29.48 -7.69 -19.02
N ALA A 205 30.20 -7.48 -17.93
CA ALA A 205 31.60 -7.93 -17.80
C ALA A 205 31.71 -9.47 -17.81
N ALA A 206 30.79 -10.18 -17.16
CA ALA A 206 30.74 -11.63 -17.12
C ALA A 206 30.47 -12.26 -18.50
N ALA A 207 29.68 -11.60 -19.35
CA ALA A 207 29.43 -12.03 -20.72
C ALA A 207 30.71 -12.11 -21.58
N PHE A 208 31.70 -11.24 -21.32
CA PHE A 208 32.99 -11.24 -22.04
C PHE A 208 34.08 -12.01 -21.32
N THR A 209 33.96 -12.21 -20.01
CA THR A 209 34.92 -12.98 -19.19
C THR A 209 34.39 -14.40 -18.92
N VAL A 210 34.10 -15.12 -19.99
CA VAL A 210 33.45 -16.45 -19.91
C VAL A 210 34.29 -17.46 -19.11
N PRO A 211 33.66 -18.27 -18.24
CA PRO A 211 34.36 -19.33 -17.50
C PRO A 211 34.96 -20.35 -18.47
N GLY A 212 36.19 -20.81 -18.18
CA GLY A 212 36.96 -21.72 -19.05
C GLY A 212 37.63 -21.06 -20.26
N GLY A 213 37.40 -19.77 -20.51
CA GLY A 213 38.05 -19.01 -21.57
C GLY A 213 37.54 -19.30 -22.98
N LEU A 214 38.16 -18.62 -23.95
CA LEU A 214 37.86 -18.73 -25.38
C LEU A 214 38.90 -19.60 -26.07
N ASN A 215 38.47 -20.39 -27.06
CA ASN A 215 39.37 -21.18 -27.89
C ASN A 215 40.20 -20.25 -28.80
N SER A 216 41.52 -20.38 -28.76
CA SER A 216 42.46 -19.53 -29.50
C SER A 216 42.32 -19.58 -31.03
N LYS A 217 41.69 -20.63 -31.58
CA LYS A 217 41.52 -20.80 -33.04
C LYS A 217 40.17 -20.30 -33.56
N THR A 218 39.11 -20.44 -32.79
CA THR A 218 37.72 -20.16 -33.22
C THR A 218 37.09 -18.98 -32.51
N GLY A 219 37.66 -18.51 -31.40
CA GLY A 219 37.07 -17.48 -30.55
C GLY A 219 35.81 -17.95 -29.80
N SER A 220 35.45 -19.23 -29.88
CA SER A 220 34.27 -19.79 -29.22
C SER A 220 34.57 -20.19 -27.77
N PRO A 221 33.61 -20.09 -26.84
CA PRO A 221 33.77 -20.58 -25.47
C PRO A 221 34.17 -22.07 -25.45
N VAL A 222 35.19 -22.42 -24.68
CA VAL A 222 35.70 -23.80 -24.61
C VAL A 222 34.65 -24.76 -24.02
N LEU A 223 33.80 -24.25 -23.12
CA LEU A 223 32.78 -25.03 -22.39
C LEU A 223 31.40 -25.02 -23.06
N LEU A 224 31.28 -24.61 -24.33
CA LEU A 224 30.00 -24.45 -25.02
C LEU A 224 29.10 -25.72 -25.01
N SER A 225 29.71 -26.91 -25.02
CA SER A 225 28.99 -28.19 -25.02
C SER A 225 28.45 -28.60 -23.64
N ASN A 226 28.84 -27.92 -22.56
CA ASN A 226 28.42 -28.25 -21.21
C ASN A 226 27.06 -27.59 -20.90
N PRO A 227 26.03 -28.35 -20.46
CA PRO A 227 24.73 -27.78 -20.12
C PRO A 227 24.80 -26.70 -19.03
N THR A 228 25.74 -26.81 -18.09
CA THR A 228 25.97 -25.81 -17.04
C THR A 228 26.43 -24.46 -17.62
N TYR A 229 27.18 -24.48 -18.73
CA TYR A 229 27.61 -23.26 -19.42
C TYR A 229 26.43 -22.58 -20.14
N MET A 230 25.56 -23.34 -20.80
CA MET A 230 24.34 -22.79 -21.41
C MET A 230 23.43 -22.12 -20.38
N LEU A 231 23.27 -22.75 -19.21
CA LEU A 231 22.51 -22.17 -18.08
C LEU A 231 23.16 -20.88 -17.56
N PHE A 232 24.50 -20.86 -17.41
CA PHE A 232 25.23 -19.65 -17.05
C PHE A 232 24.93 -18.50 -18.01
N THR A 233 25.08 -18.71 -19.33
CA THR A 233 24.83 -17.68 -20.34
C THR A 233 23.36 -17.23 -20.34
N GLY A 234 22.41 -18.15 -20.21
CA GLY A 234 20.99 -17.81 -20.14
C GLY A 234 20.62 -16.95 -18.93
N LEU A 235 21.18 -17.28 -17.76
CA LEU A 235 20.98 -16.51 -16.53
C LEU A 235 21.65 -15.14 -16.60
N ASP A 236 22.83 -15.04 -17.20
CA ASP A 236 23.55 -13.77 -17.36
C ASP A 236 22.77 -12.80 -18.27
N ILE A 237 22.26 -13.29 -19.42
CA ILE A 237 21.41 -12.50 -20.33
C ILE A 237 20.10 -12.07 -19.65
N THR A 238 19.44 -13.01 -18.96
CA THR A 238 18.18 -12.72 -18.25
C THR A 238 18.41 -11.65 -17.19
N SER A 239 19.53 -11.74 -16.48
CA SER A 239 19.91 -10.77 -15.48
C SER A 239 20.13 -9.39 -16.09
N LEU A 240 20.88 -9.30 -17.19
CA LEU A 240 21.18 -8.05 -17.87
C LEU A 240 19.90 -7.35 -18.36
N ILE A 241 19.02 -8.08 -19.05
CA ILE A 241 17.74 -7.55 -19.55
C ILE A 241 16.86 -7.09 -18.39
N SER A 242 16.75 -7.89 -17.32
CA SER A 242 15.96 -7.55 -16.14
C SER A 242 16.51 -6.30 -15.43
N SER A 243 17.83 -6.16 -15.33
CA SER A 243 18.49 -5.01 -14.73
C SER A 243 18.27 -3.72 -15.52
N LEU A 244 18.45 -3.77 -16.84
CA LEU A 244 18.21 -2.61 -17.72
C LEU A 244 16.73 -2.20 -17.74
N SER A 245 15.81 -3.18 -17.73
CA SER A 245 14.37 -2.91 -17.65
C SER A 245 14.01 -2.24 -16.32
N SER A 246 14.57 -2.72 -15.21
CA SER A 246 14.41 -2.10 -13.89
C SER A 246 14.95 -0.67 -13.85
N LEU A 247 16.12 -0.42 -14.43
CA LEU A 247 16.71 0.91 -14.54
C LEU A 247 15.80 1.88 -15.30
N ILE A 248 15.26 1.47 -16.45
CA ILE A 248 14.33 2.30 -17.24
C ILE A 248 13.11 2.67 -16.40
N LEU A 249 12.52 1.73 -15.65
CA LEU A 249 11.36 2.00 -14.79
C LEU A 249 11.66 3.01 -13.69
N PHE A 250 12.81 2.90 -13.01
CA PHE A 250 13.20 3.86 -11.99
C PHE A 250 13.50 5.25 -12.56
N LEU A 251 14.09 5.33 -13.76
CA LEU A 251 14.28 6.61 -14.46
C LEU A 251 12.95 7.24 -14.89
N LEU A 252 11.98 6.44 -15.32
CA LEU A 252 10.62 6.90 -15.64
C LEU A 252 9.94 7.48 -14.39
N ILE A 253 10.11 6.83 -13.23
CA ILE A 253 9.60 7.33 -11.94
C ILE A 253 10.25 8.69 -11.60
N LEU A 254 11.57 8.83 -11.77
CA LEU A 254 12.29 10.07 -11.49
C LEU A 254 11.89 11.23 -12.41
N THR A 255 11.42 10.93 -13.63
CA THR A 255 11.01 11.93 -14.62
C THR A 255 9.51 12.29 -14.52
N SER A 256 8.74 11.53 -13.72
CA SER A 256 7.29 11.71 -13.61
C SER A 256 6.91 12.97 -12.83
N PRO A 257 5.88 13.74 -13.25
CA PRO A 257 5.29 14.78 -12.42
C PRO A 257 4.57 14.12 -11.23
N PHE A 258 5.11 14.33 -10.03
CA PHE A 258 4.60 13.73 -8.79
C PHE A 258 3.32 14.43 -8.30
N GLU A 259 2.19 14.17 -8.96
CA GLU A 259 0.86 14.69 -8.58
C GLU A 259 0.13 13.76 -7.59
N MET A 260 -0.76 14.33 -6.77
CA MET A 260 -1.46 13.63 -5.68
C MET A 260 -2.26 12.40 -6.18
N ASP A 261 -2.94 12.51 -7.32
CA ASP A 261 -3.71 11.38 -7.89
C ASP A 261 -2.81 10.30 -8.53
N THR A 262 -1.64 10.70 -9.04
CA THR A 262 -0.64 9.79 -9.65
C THR A 262 0.01 8.89 -8.61
N PHE A 263 0.19 9.38 -7.37
CA PHE A 263 0.69 8.60 -6.23
C PHE A 263 -0.14 7.36 -5.91
N ARG A 264 -1.45 7.40 -6.20
CA ARG A 264 -2.35 6.31 -5.82
C ARG A 264 -2.18 5.06 -6.68
N GLN A 265 -2.11 5.23 -8.01
CA GLN A 265 -2.25 4.10 -8.94
C GLN A 265 -0.98 3.79 -9.73
N GLN A 266 -0.29 4.81 -10.23
CA GLN A 266 0.82 4.59 -11.17
C GLN A 266 2.12 4.30 -10.43
N LEU A 267 2.39 5.08 -9.37
CA LEU A 267 3.66 5.03 -8.65
C LEU A 267 3.93 3.69 -7.94
N PRO A 268 2.97 3.09 -7.20
CA PRO A 268 3.21 1.83 -6.49
C PRO A 268 3.41 0.65 -7.46
N VAL A 269 2.68 0.66 -8.58
CA VAL A 269 2.77 -0.38 -9.61
C VAL A 269 4.12 -0.34 -10.31
N GLN A 270 4.56 0.84 -10.75
CA GLN A 270 5.86 1.01 -11.39
C GLN A 270 7.01 0.67 -10.44
N LEU A 271 6.94 1.15 -9.19
CA LEU A 271 7.96 0.90 -8.17
C LEU A 271 8.04 -0.60 -7.82
N SER A 272 6.89 -1.26 -7.63
CA SER A 272 6.82 -2.70 -7.37
C SER A 272 7.39 -3.51 -8.53
N PHE A 273 7.00 -3.21 -9.78
CA PHE A 273 7.51 -3.92 -10.95
C PHE A 273 9.04 -3.72 -11.12
N GLY A 274 9.52 -2.49 -10.92
CA GLY A 274 10.96 -2.18 -10.90
C GLY A 274 11.73 -2.98 -9.86
N PHE A 275 11.22 -3.08 -8.63
CA PHE A 275 11.82 -3.90 -7.57
C PHE A 275 11.84 -5.40 -7.89
N ASN A 276 10.76 -5.94 -8.47
CA ASN A 276 10.70 -7.36 -8.86
C ASN A 276 11.78 -7.68 -9.91
N LEU A 277 11.94 -6.82 -10.92
CA LEU A 277 12.97 -7.00 -11.95
C LEU A 277 14.39 -6.82 -11.41
N LEU A 278 14.61 -5.85 -10.52
CA LEU A 278 15.90 -5.68 -9.86
C LEU A 278 16.28 -6.93 -9.06
N PHE A 279 15.31 -7.44 -8.30
CA PHE A 279 15.52 -8.63 -7.50
C PHE A 279 15.82 -9.85 -8.38
N LEU A 280 15.05 -10.05 -9.46
CA LEU A 280 15.27 -11.12 -10.43
C LEU A 280 16.69 -11.04 -11.02
N SER A 281 17.19 -9.84 -11.32
CA SER A 281 18.58 -9.61 -11.76
C SER A 281 19.58 -10.06 -10.69
N VAL A 282 19.43 -9.61 -9.44
CA VAL A 282 20.32 -10.01 -8.34
C VAL A 282 20.30 -11.53 -8.12
N ALA A 283 19.13 -12.18 -8.16
CA ALA A 283 19.06 -13.64 -8.02
C ALA A 283 19.74 -14.36 -9.20
N SER A 284 19.47 -13.90 -10.44
CA SER A 284 20.03 -14.50 -11.64
C SER A 284 21.56 -14.36 -11.70
N THR A 285 22.11 -13.18 -11.35
CA THR A 285 23.56 -12.97 -11.24
C THR A 285 24.23 -13.90 -10.22
N MET A 286 23.62 -14.09 -9.05
CA MET A 286 24.19 -14.94 -7.99
C MET A 286 24.21 -16.41 -8.41
N ILE A 287 23.16 -16.89 -9.09
CA ILE A 287 23.13 -18.24 -9.65
C ILE A 287 24.15 -18.35 -10.79
N ALA A 288 24.22 -17.37 -11.71
CA ALA A 288 25.19 -17.35 -12.80
C ALA A 288 26.64 -17.39 -12.27
N PHE A 289 26.96 -16.56 -11.27
CA PHE A 289 28.26 -16.58 -10.60
C PHE A 289 28.59 -17.96 -10.04
N THR A 290 27.61 -18.62 -9.42
CA THR A 290 27.80 -19.96 -8.87
C THR A 290 28.07 -21.01 -9.95
N MET A 291 27.33 -20.94 -11.05
CA MET A 291 27.58 -21.80 -12.21
C MET A 291 28.98 -21.56 -12.80
N ALA A 292 29.43 -20.30 -12.88
CA ALA A 292 30.76 -19.95 -13.37
C ALA A 292 31.88 -20.51 -12.48
N VAL A 293 31.72 -20.45 -11.15
CA VAL A 293 32.69 -21.03 -10.20
C VAL A 293 32.69 -22.55 -10.30
N VAL A 294 31.53 -23.21 -10.34
CA VAL A 294 31.42 -24.67 -10.51
C VAL A 294 32.08 -25.11 -11.83
N LEU A 295 31.85 -24.40 -12.92
CA LEU A 295 32.49 -24.66 -14.22
C LEU A 295 34.01 -24.54 -14.16
N THR A 296 34.54 -23.59 -13.39
CA THR A 296 35.98 -23.37 -13.22
C THR A 296 36.62 -24.39 -12.28
N MET A 297 35.92 -24.78 -11.20
CA MET A 297 36.39 -25.70 -10.16
C MET A 297 36.17 -27.18 -10.48
N LYS A 298 35.41 -27.51 -11.53
CA LYS A 298 35.20 -28.89 -11.99
C LYS A 298 36.52 -29.63 -12.25
N ALA A 299 37.61 -28.92 -12.54
CA ALA A 299 38.94 -29.50 -12.74
C ALA A 299 39.65 -29.91 -11.42
N THR A 300 39.32 -29.32 -10.28
CA THR A 300 40.01 -29.51 -8.99
C THR A 300 39.26 -30.39 -7.99
N ASN A 301 38.02 -30.81 -8.30
CA ASN A 301 37.21 -31.78 -7.54
C ASN A 301 37.01 -31.43 -6.04
N MET A 302 36.94 -30.13 -5.72
CA MET A 302 36.83 -29.62 -4.35
C MET A 302 35.36 -29.49 -3.89
N VAL A 303 34.78 -30.59 -3.44
CA VAL A 303 33.35 -30.70 -3.04
C VAL A 303 32.93 -29.73 -1.93
N TRP A 304 33.84 -29.36 -1.02
CA TRP A 304 33.52 -28.42 0.08
C TRP A 304 33.24 -26.98 -0.40
N VAL A 305 33.90 -26.55 -1.48
CA VAL A 305 33.71 -25.21 -2.05
C VAL A 305 32.34 -25.09 -2.71
N GLU A 306 31.85 -26.17 -3.33
CA GLU A 306 30.52 -26.23 -3.93
C GLU A 306 29.41 -26.06 -2.87
N TRP A 307 29.52 -26.76 -1.74
CA TRP A 307 28.55 -26.65 -0.64
C TRP A 307 28.49 -25.25 -0.03
N LEU A 308 29.65 -24.61 0.18
CA LEU A 308 29.72 -23.23 0.69
C LEU A 308 29.04 -22.24 -0.26
N LEU A 309 29.24 -22.43 -1.57
CA LEU A 309 28.71 -21.58 -2.62
C LEU A 309 27.18 -21.73 -2.79
N TYR A 310 26.64 -22.94 -2.62
CA TYR A 310 25.20 -23.18 -2.55
C TYR A 310 24.55 -22.43 -1.38
N MET A 311 25.20 -22.37 -0.22
CA MET A 311 24.67 -21.62 0.91
C MET A 311 24.61 -20.11 0.64
N VAL A 312 25.64 -19.55 -0.01
CA VAL A 312 25.68 -18.11 -0.33
C VAL A 312 24.61 -17.71 -1.35
N THR A 313 24.33 -18.55 -2.34
CA THR A 313 23.28 -18.27 -3.34
C THR A 313 21.86 -18.40 -2.83
N LEU A 314 21.63 -19.24 -1.83
CA LEU A 314 20.32 -19.38 -1.21
C LEU A 314 19.92 -18.13 -0.43
N VAL A 315 20.87 -17.36 0.11
CA VAL A 315 20.56 -16.19 0.95
C VAL A 315 19.72 -15.13 0.22
N PRO A 316 20.09 -14.63 -0.98
CA PRO A 316 19.25 -13.71 -1.74
C PRO A 316 17.86 -14.30 -2.03
N ILE A 317 17.79 -15.55 -2.47
CA ILE A 317 16.53 -16.23 -2.84
C ILE A 317 15.59 -16.34 -1.63
N ILE A 318 16.13 -16.68 -0.46
CA ILE A 318 15.39 -16.71 0.79
C ILE A 318 14.90 -15.31 1.16
N ILE A 319 15.75 -14.29 1.05
CA ILE A 319 15.36 -12.89 1.30
C ILE A 319 14.20 -12.50 0.37
N PHE A 320 14.23 -12.86 -0.91
CA PHE A 320 13.10 -12.61 -1.83
C PHE A 320 11.80 -13.23 -1.37
N MET A 321 11.87 -14.53 -1.05
CA MET A 321 10.71 -15.31 -0.71
C MET A 321 10.10 -14.77 0.58
N VAL A 322 10.92 -14.41 1.56
CA VAL A 322 10.48 -13.75 2.79
C VAL A 322 9.86 -12.38 2.51
N MET A 323 10.47 -11.55 1.64
CA MET A 323 9.91 -10.23 1.29
C MET A 323 8.60 -10.32 0.51
N LYS A 324 8.40 -11.38 -0.28
CA LYS A 324 7.17 -11.62 -1.06
C LYS A 324 6.13 -12.44 -0.31
N LEU A 325 6.50 -13.10 0.78
CA LEU A 325 5.62 -13.93 1.60
C LEU A 325 4.35 -13.20 2.07
N PRO A 326 4.38 -11.97 2.61
CA PRO A 326 3.14 -11.29 3.01
C PRO A 326 2.21 -11.02 1.81
N LEU A 327 2.78 -10.71 0.63
CA LEU A 327 2.02 -10.50 -0.61
C LEU A 327 1.41 -11.82 -1.15
N LEU A 328 2.14 -12.93 -1.04
CA LEU A 328 1.68 -14.25 -1.46
C LEU A 328 0.61 -14.82 -0.52
N LEU A 329 0.72 -14.61 0.80
CA LEU A 329 -0.29 -15.01 1.78
C LEU A 329 -1.60 -14.23 1.60
N GLU A 330 -1.52 -12.94 1.28
CA GLU A 330 -2.70 -12.12 1.00
C GLU A 330 -3.37 -12.50 -0.33
N LEU A 331 -2.57 -12.89 -1.34
CA LEU A 331 -3.07 -13.47 -2.58
C LEU A 331 -3.68 -14.87 -2.35
N GLU A 332 -3.06 -15.74 -1.55
CA GLU A 332 -3.56 -17.09 -1.25
C GLU A 332 -4.90 -17.03 -0.51
N ARG A 333 -5.08 -16.07 0.40
CA ARG A 333 -6.36 -15.82 1.08
C ARG A 333 -7.45 -15.33 0.11
N ASN A 334 -7.12 -14.48 -0.85
CA ASN A 334 -8.07 -14.04 -1.88
C ASN A 334 -8.34 -15.11 -2.96
N VAL A 335 -7.33 -15.89 -3.31
CA VAL A 335 -7.41 -16.98 -4.29
C VAL A 335 -8.16 -18.15 -3.68
N GLN A 336 -7.94 -18.58 -2.44
CA GLN A 336 -8.76 -19.63 -1.80
C GLN A 336 -10.25 -19.25 -1.76
N ASN A 337 -10.58 -18.00 -1.41
CA ASN A 337 -11.97 -17.52 -1.41
C ASN A 337 -12.57 -17.51 -2.84
N SER A 338 -11.78 -17.15 -3.84
CA SER A 338 -12.21 -17.13 -5.25
C SER A 338 -12.23 -18.53 -5.90
N LEU A 339 -11.33 -19.44 -5.50
CA LEU A 339 -11.27 -20.82 -5.97
C LEU A 339 -12.41 -21.65 -5.40
N GLN A 340 -12.78 -21.42 -4.13
CA GLN A 340 -13.98 -22.02 -3.52
C GLN A 340 -15.27 -21.54 -4.21
N PHE A 341 -15.29 -20.30 -4.70
CA PHE A 341 -16.41 -19.76 -5.49
C PHE A 341 -16.43 -20.35 -6.91
N LEU A 342 -15.28 -20.44 -7.59
CA LEU A 342 -15.14 -21.05 -8.91
C LEU A 342 -15.41 -22.57 -8.90
N TRP A 343 -15.03 -23.29 -7.84
CA TRP A 343 -15.38 -24.70 -7.64
C TRP A 343 -16.89 -24.93 -7.46
N LYS A 344 -17.65 -23.92 -7.03
CA LYS A 344 -19.12 -23.97 -6.98
C LYS A 344 -19.79 -23.64 -8.33
N LEU A 345 -19.10 -22.93 -9.21
CA LEU A 345 -19.57 -22.56 -10.55
C LEU A 345 -19.18 -23.58 -11.64
N LEU A 346 -18.24 -24.48 -11.36
CA LEU A 346 -17.85 -25.54 -12.28
C LEU A 346 -18.89 -26.68 -12.26
N PRO A 347 -19.65 -26.91 -13.35
CA PRO A 347 -20.53 -28.06 -13.44
C PRO A 347 -19.70 -29.35 -13.36
N ARG A 348 -20.18 -30.33 -12.58
CA ARG A 348 -19.51 -31.60 -12.24
C ARG A 348 -19.05 -32.47 -13.44
N GLY A 349 -19.30 -32.06 -14.68
CA GLY A 349 -18.91 -32.76 -15.91
C GLY A 349 -17.62 -32.28 -16.59
N PHE A 350 -17.01 -31.16 -16.18
CA PHE A 350 -15.87 -30.59 -16.93
C PHE A 350 -14.59 -31.46 -16.84
N LEU A 351 -14.44 -32.26 -15.78
CA LEU A 351 -13.32 -33.20 -15.61
C LEU A 351 -13.42 -34.45 -16.50
N ALA A 352 -14.60 -34.76 -17.07
CA ALA A 352 -14.77 -35.90 -17.96
C ALA A 352 -14.16 -35.65 -19.35
N ILE A 353 -14.09 -34.39 -19.79
CA ILE A 353 -13.63 -34.01 -21.14
C ILE A 353 -12.10 -34.17 -21.28
N PHE A 354 -11.35 -34.10 -20.17
CA PHE A 354 -9.89 -34.27 -20.19
C PHE A 354 -9.41 -35.72 -20.04
N PHE A 355 -10.30 -36.66 -19.68
CA PHE A 355 -9.93 -38.07 -19.48
C PHE A 355 -10.24 -39.00 -20.66
N GLU A 356 -10.92 -38.52 -21.71
CA GLU A 356 -11.10 -39.26 -22.98
C GLU A 356 -10.17 -38.73 -24.07
N ILE A 357 -8.87 -39.09 -23.98
CA ILE A 357 -7.96 -39.11 -25.13
C ILE A 357 -7.58 -40.59 -25.35
N PRO A 358 -7.81 -41.17 -26.55
CA PRO A 358 -7.65 -42.60 -26.77
C PRO A 358 -6.19 -43.04 -26.82
N SER A 359 -5.88 -44.09 -26.06
CA SER A 359 -4.57 -44.72 -25.84
C SER A 359 -3.93 -45.44 -27.05
N LYS A 360 -4.17 -45.01 -28.29
CA LYS A 360 -3.79 -45.77 -29.48
C LYS A 360 -2.37 -45.52 -30.05
N PHE A 361 -1.43 -44.97 -29.27
CA PHE A 361 -0.09 -44.61 -29.79
C PHE A 361 1.12 -45.26 -29.11
N LEU A 362 0.93 -46.30 -28.30
CA LEU A 362 2.05 -47.03 -27.66
C LEU A 362 1.97 -48.55 -27.90
N SER A 363 1.95 -48.97 -29.17
CA SER A 363 2.26 -50.34 -29.56
C SER A 363 2.84 -50.39 -30.97
N ASN A 364 4.09 -49.93 -31.14
CA ASN A 364 4.99 -50.57 -32.12
C ASN A 364 6.45 -50.13 -31.89
N LYS A 365 7.20 -50.92 -31.11
CA LYS A 365 8.65 -51.18 -31.29
C LYS A 365 9.13 -52.13 -30.19
N SER A 366 8.90 -53.42 -30.40
CA SER A 366 9.87 -54.45 -30.02
C SER A 366 9.66 -55.68 -30.89
N THR A 367 10.42 -55.76 -31.98
CA THR A 367 11.11 -56.95 -32.50
C THR A 367 11.92 -56.50 -33.69
#